data_AF-A0A961G4P9-F1
#
_entry.id   AF-A0A961G4P9-F1
#
_cell.length_a   1.000
_cell.length_b   1.000
_cell.length_c   1.000
_cell.angle_alpha   90.00
_cell.angle_beta   90.00
_cell.angle_gamma   90.00
#
_symmetry.space_group_name_H-M   'P 1'
#
loop_
_entity.id
_entity.type
_entity.pdbx_description
1 polymer ?
#
loop_
_entity_poly.entity_id
_entity_poly.type
_entity_poly.pdbx_seq_one_letter_code
_entity_poly.pdbx_strand_id
1 'polypeptide(L)'
;EGEAPRTPKVVDTESGFNEIKTPEEEEEEDQPPSPASASPLRLPGTTLVGGGPTPEKKPPKTPPEEQVAQAVEEQQELLDEFARVADELQRILDNLEGSTFVKRLKAASRRQMEVAGDMSTGLLDNFGVEARDVGEKASTHADNIANREQAQSDLIWNVQSDLEAYYQRVRDGKFKVVLDEMEQENPVGGISELGKTVRNNRTGRAIAG
;
A
#
# COMPACT_ATOMS: atom_id res chain seq x y z
N GLU A 1 -43.38 -9.54 26.59
CA GLU A 1 -43.47 -9.55 25.11
C GLU A 1 -43.67 -8.10 24.65
N GLY A 2 -42.92 -7.49 23.73
CA GLY A 2 -41.90 -8.02 22.83
C GLY A 2 -40.75 -7.00 22.62
N GLU A 3 -39.56 -7.57 22.43
CA GLU A 3 -38.28 -6.91 22.20
C GLU A 3 -38.21 -6.40 20.75
N ALA A 4 -37.74 -5.17 20.54
CA ALA A 4 -37.60 -4.58 19.22
C ALA A 4 -36.61 -5.38 18.35
N PRO A 5 -36.85 -5.52 17.02
CA PRO A 5 -35.96 -6.29 16.17
C PRO A 5 -34.61 -5.59 16.05
N ARG A 6 -33.54 -6.32 16.40
CA ARG A 6 -32.15 -5.87 16.24
C ARG A 6 -31.86 -5.69 14.75
N THR A 7 -31.49 -4.48 14.35
CA THR A 7 -31.04 -4.19 12.99
C THR A 7 -29.73 -4.93 12.70
N PRO A 8 -29.60 -5.62 11.56
CA PRO A 8 -28.35 -6.27 11.20
C PRO A 8 -27.28 -5.22 10.89
N LYS A 9 -26.13 -5.33 11.55
CA LYS A 9 -24.94 -4.57 11.17
C LYS A 9 -24.22 -5.34 10.07
N VAL A 10 -24.09 -4.74 8.90
CA VAL A 10 -23.18 -5.24 7.87
C VAL A 10 -21.78 -4.95 8.38
N VAL A 11 -21.08 -5.99 8.83
CA VAL A 11 -19.65 -5.90 9.12
C VAL A 11 -18.95 -6.32 7.83
N ASP A 12 -18.37 -5.34 7.14
CA ASP A 12 -17.56 -5.59 5.95
C ASP A 12 -16.16 -6.02 6.40
N THR A 13 -16.04 -7.30 6.75
CA THR A 13 -14.76 -7.95 6.98
C THR A 13 -14.44 -8.77 5.74
N GLU A 14 -13.63 -8.22 4.83
CA GLU A 14 -12.97 -9.05 3.82
C GLU A 14 -12.14 -10.10 4.56
N SER A 15 -12.50 -11.36 4.39
CA SER A 15 -11.71 -12.49 4.88
C SER A 15 -10.36 -12.49 4.17
N GLY A 16 -9.37 -11.87 4.81
CA GLY A 16 -7.97 -11.97 4.42
C GLY A 16 -7.52 -13.41 4.58
N PHE A 17 -7.16 -14.04 3.46
CA PHE A 17 -6.50 -15.33 3.43
C PHE A 17 -5.10 -15.17 4.03
N ASN A 18 -4.97 -15.40 5.34
CA ASN A 18 -3.76 -15.83 6.07
C ASN A 18 -4.08 -15.91 7.58
N GLU A 19 -4.73 -17.00 8.01
CA GLU A 19 -4.64 -17.42 9.41
C GLU A 19 -3.23 -18.00 9.62
N ILE A 20 -2.30 -17.15 10.05
CA ILE A 20 -1.06 -17.62 10.66
C ILE A 20 -1.46 -18.19 12.02
N LYS A 21 -1.53 -19.52 12.12
CA LYS A 21 -1.66 -20.21 13.40
C LYS A 21 -0.39 -19.92 14.22
N THR A 22 -0.49 -19.02 15.19
CA THR A 22 0.48 -18.91 16.28
C THR A 22 0.36 -20.15 17.18
N PRO A 23 1.46 -20.82 17.54
CA PRO A 23 1.44 -21.84 18.58
C PRO A 23 1.18 -21.15 19.93
N GLU A 24 0.13 -21.64 20.59
CA GLU A 24 -0.10 -21.76 22.04
C GLU A 24 0.48 -20.68 22.96
N GLU A 25 -0.43 -19.88 23.52
CA GLU A 25 -0.25 -19.04 24.70
C GLU A 25 0.03 -19.92 25.92
N GLU A 26 1.24 -19.84 26.48
CA GLU A 26 1.48 -20.14 27.90
C GLU A 26 1.44 -18.82 28.67
N GLU A 27 0.48 -18.72 29.59
CA GLU A 27 0.34 -17.64 30.56
C GLU A 27 1.49 -17.71 31.58
N GLU A 28 2.35 -16.69 31.64
CA GLU A 28 3.22 -16.45 32.80
C GLU A 28 2.81 -15.16 33.51
N GLU A 29 2.58 -15.31 34.81
CA GLU A 29 2.06 -14.31 35.76
C GLU A 29 3.04 -13.14 36.01
N ASP A 30 2.44 -11.96 36.22
CA ASP A 30 3.07 -10.70 36.64
C ASP A 30 3.96 -10.86 37.90
N GLN A 31 5.25 -10.55 37.78
CA GLN A 31 6.09 -10.13 38.91
C GLN A 31 6.66 -8.73 38.68
N PRO A 32 6.65 -7.85 39.71
CA PRO A 32 7.05 -6.45 39.56
C PRO A 32 8.56 -6.29 39.32
N PRO A 33 8.99 -5.27 38.54
CA PRO A 33 10.37 -5.10 38.14
C PRO A 33 11.28 -4.67 39.30
N SER A 34 12.47 -5.29 39.40
CA SER A 34 13.51 -4.86 40.34
C SER A 34 14.18 -3.55 39.87
N PRO A 35 14.58 -2.65 40.78
CA PRO A 35 15.09 -1.33 40.41
C PRO A 35 16.50 -1.42 39.82
N ALA A 36 16.68 -0.76 38.67
CA ALA A 36 17.93 -0.62 37.95
C ALA A 36 19.04 -0.01 38.82
N SER A 37 20.15 -0.73 38.96
CA SER A 37 21.37 -0.22 39.56
C SER A 37 22.05 0.74 38.58
N ALA A 38 21.90 2.04 38.85
CA ALA A 38 22.60 3.11 38.15
C ALA A 38 24.11 2.99 38.42
N SER A 39 24.85 2.33 37.52
CA SER A 39 26.30 2.41 37.45
C SER A 39 26.68 3.59 36.54
N PRO A 40 27.35 4.65 37.03
CA PRO A 40 27.75 5.75 36.17
C PRO A 40 28.89 5.28 35.24
N LEU A 41 28.71 5.50 33.94
CA LEU A 41 29.79 5.42 32.95
C LEU A 41 30.95 6.31 33.44
N ARG A 42 32.03 5.67 33.91
CA ARG A 42 33.28 6.35 34.22
C ARG A 42 34.25 6.07 33.09
N LEU A 43 34.72 7.14 32.45
CA LEU A 43 35.85 7.09 31.54
C LEU A 43 37.11 6.61 32.30
N PRO A 44 37.98 5.80 31.69
CA PRO A 44 39.23 5.38 32.31
C PRO A 44 40.13 6.60 32.55
N GLY A 45 40.47 6.84 33.83
CA GLY A 45 41.40 7.90 34.22
C GLY A 45 42.84 7.51 33.89
N THR A 46 43.49 8.26 33.00
CA THR A 46 44.92 8.12 32.71
C THR A 46 45.74 8.95 33.69
N THR A 47 46.01 8.41 34.88
CA THR A 47 47.05 8.94 35.77
C THR A 47 48.31 8.09 35.63
N LEU A 48 49.32 8.63 34.95
CA LEU A 48 50.70 8.16 35.07
C LEU A 48 51.17 8.40 36.51
N VAL A 49 51.28 7.34 37.31
CA VAL A 49 51.98 7.36 38.60
C VAL A 49 53.41 6.87 38.36
N GLY A 50 54.37 7.77 38.55
CA GLY A 50 55.79 7.45 38.47
C GLY A 50 56.31 6.69 39.71
N GLY A 51 57.32 5.84 39.46
CA GLY A 51 58.43 5.53 40.37
C GLY A 51 58.18 4.60 41.58
N GLY A 52 58.49 3.30 41.46
CA GLY A 52 58.70 2.38 42.61
C GLY A 52 58.52 0.90 42.26
N PRO A 53 59.24 -0.05 42.91
CA PRO A 53 59.60 -1.36 42.33
C PRO A 53 58.47 -2.40 42.31
N THR A 54 58.58 -3.29 41.32
CA THR A 54 57.65 -4.34 40.89
C THR A 54 57.23 -5.36 41.95
N PRO A 55 55.92 -5.62 42.09
CA PRO A 55 55.40 -6.96 42.36
C PRO A 55 54.93 -7.60 41.04
N GLU A 56 55.27 -8.88 40.87
CA GLU A 56 55.02 -9.71 39.69
C GLU A 56 53.55 -9.65 39.23
N LYS A 57 53.32 -9.00 38.08
CA LYS A 57 52.06 -9.14 37.34
C LYS A 57 52.17 -10.36 36.43
N LYS A 58 51.35 -11.38 36.70
CA LYS A 58 51.00 -12.37 35.68
C LYS A 58 50.53 -11.60 34.43
N PRO A 59 51.04 -11.91 33.23
CA PRO A 59 50.63 -11.19 32.03
C PRO A 59 49.13 -11.44 31.80
N PRO A 60 48.33 -10.41 31.49
CA PRO A 60 47.01 -10.64 30.96
C PRO A 60 47.18 -11.40 29.63
N LYS A 61 46.63 -12.60 29.57
CA LYS A 61 46.59 -13.40 28.35
C LYS A 61 45.46 -12.86 27.47
N THR A 62 45.88 -12.12 26.44
CA THR A 62 45.32 -11.82 25.10
C THR A 62 45.61 -10.35 24.77
N PRO A 63 46.24 -10.02 23.63
CA PRO A 63 46.51 -8.64 23.22
C PRO A 63 45.20 -7.83 23.12
N PRO A 64 45.18 -6.54 23.53
CA PRO A 64 44.05 -5.63 23.29
C PRO A 64 43.60 -5.60 21.81
N GLU A 65 44.51 -5.91 20.90
CA GLU A 65 44.26 -6.02 19.46
C GLU A 65 43.29 -7.16 19.09
N GLU A 66 43.32 -8.30 19.81
CA GLU A 66 42.41 -9.42 19.56
C GLU A 66 40.97 -9.07 19.97
N GLN A 67 40.79 -8.36 21.09
CA GLN A 67 39.47 -7.91 21.55
C GLN A 67 38.88 -6.83 20.63
N VAL A 68 39.72 -5.94 20.10
CA VAL A 68 39.29 -4.96 19.10
C VAL A 68 38.94 -5.64 17.78
N ALA A 69 39.72 -6.63 17.33
CA ALA A 69 39.42 -7.39 16.13
C ALA A 69 38.08 -8.13 16.24
N GLN A 70 37.84 -8.79 17.38
CA GLN A 70 36.58 -9.49 17.66
C GLN A 70 35.39 -8.51 17.69
N ALA A 71 35.54 -7.34 18.31
CA ALA A 71 34.48 -6.32 18.34
C ALA A 71 34.17 -5.73 16.95
N VAL A 72 35.16 -5.64 16.06
CA VAL A 72 34.96 -5.22 14.66
C VAL A 72 34.25 -6.31 13.86
N GLU A 73 34.59 -7.57 14.08
CA GLU A 73 33.93 -8.72 13.44
C GLU A 73 32.44 -8.81 13.85
N GLU A 74 32.14 -8.72 15.14
CA GLU A 74 30.76 -8.71 15.64
C GLU A 74 29.95 -7.53 15.08
N GLN A 75 30.55 -6.34 14.96
CA GLN A 75 29.89 -5.18 14.35
C GLN A 75 29.63 -5.38 12.86
N GLN A 76 30.57 -6.01 12.14
CA GLN A 76 30.38 -6.32 10.72
C GLN A 76 29.22 -7.33 10.54
N GLU A 77 29.17 -8.35 11.39
CA GLU A 77 28.10 -9.36 11.35
C GLU A 77 26.73 -8.72 11.65
N LEU A 78 26.67 -7.80 12.63
CA LEU A 78 25.46 -7.01 12.90
C LEU A 78 25.06 -6.13 11.70
N LEU A 79 26.02 -5.49 11.02
CA LEU A 79 25.72 -4.69 9.82
C LEU A 79 25.16 -5.55 8.69
N ASP A 80 25.65 -6.78 8.54
CA ASP A 80 25.16 -7.73 7.56
C ASP A 80 23.74 -8.21 7.90
N GLU A 81 23.43 -8.43 9.18
CA GLU A 81 22.07 -8.71 9.65
C GLU A 81 21.13 -7.52 9.41
N PHE A 82 21.56 -6.30 9.70
CA PHE A 82 20.79 -5.09 9.40
C PHE A 82 20.52 -4.96 7.90
N ALA A 83 21.51 -5.26 7.05
CA ALA A 83 21.33 -5.25 5.60
C ALA A 83 20.28 -6.29 5.17
N ARG A 84 20.31 -7.51 5.72
CA ARG A 84 19.29 -8.54 5.46
C ARG A 84 17.89 -8.08 5.87
N VAL A 85 17.74 -7.52 7.08
CA VAL A 85 16.44 -7.03 7.56
C VAL A 85 15.94 -5.87 6.68
N ALA A 86 16.83 -4.98 6.25
CA ALA A 86 16.47 -3.89 5.35
C ALA A 86 15.94 -4.43 4.00
N ASP A 87 16.57 -5.46 3.43
CA ASP A 87 16.10 -6.11 2.22
C ASP A 87 14.72 -6.77 2.39
N GLU A 88 14.46 -7.40 3.54
CA GLU A 88 13.15 -7.99 3.84
C GLU A 88 12.06 -6.91 3.98
N LEU A 89 12.35 -5.83 4.68
CA LEU A 89 11.45 -4.68 4.79
C LEU A 89 11.16 -4.07 3.42
N GLN A 90 12.17 -3.92 2.57
CA GLN A 90 12.00 -3.42 1.20
C GLN A 90 11.04 -4.32 0.41
N ARG A 91 11.19 -5.65 0.49
CA ARG A 91 10.27 -6.59 -0.17
C ARG A 91 8.83 -6.48 0.34
N ILE A 92 8.64 -6.30 1.65
CA ILE A 92 7.30 -6.13 2.23
C ILE A 92 6.67 -4.83 1.72
N LEU A 93 7.43 -3.74 1.70
CA LEU A 93 6.96 -2.45 1.16
C LEU A 93 6.58 -2.58 -0.32
N ASP A 94 7.40 -3.23 -1.12
CA ASP A 94 7.11 -3.43 -2.55
C ASP A 94 5.83 -4.26 -2.79
N ASN A 95 5.60 -5.28 -1.95
CA ASN A 95 4.38 -6.07 -1.99
C ASN A 95 3.15 -5.25 -1.54
N LEU A 96 3.30 -4.41 -0.51
CA LEU A 96 2.22 -3.55 -0.02
C LEU A 96 1.82 -2.51 -1.07
N GLU A 97 2.79 -1.85 -1.68
CA GLU A 97 2.56 -0.87 -2.75
C GLU A 97 1.95 -1.55 -3.98
N GLY A 98 2.46 -2.73 -4.37
CA GLY A 98 1.84 -3.57 -5.39
C GLY A 98 0.36 -3.87 -5.12
N SER A 99 0.03 -4.25 -3.87
CA SER A 99 -1.35 -4.51 -3.47
C SER A 99 -2.23 -3.25 -3.53
N THR A 100 -1.65 -2.07 -3.29
CA THR A 100 -2.35 -0.78 -3.33
C THR A 100 -2.74 -0.42 -4.75
N PHE A 101 -1.85 -0.63 -5.74
CA PHE A 101 -2.19 -0.46 -7.16
C PHE A 101 -3.34 -1.39 -7.58
N VAL A 102 -3.25 -2.67 -7.23
CA VAL A 102 -4.30 -3.66 -7.55
C VAL A 102 -5.64 -3.26 -6.92
N LYS A 103 -5.64 -2.80 -5.66
CA LYS A 103 -6.86 -2.33 -4.98
C LYS A 103 -7.45 -1.11 -5.67
N ARG A 104 -6.63 -0.14 -6.07
CA ARG A 104 -7.09 1.06 -6.78
C ARG A 104 -7.68 0.71 -8.16
N LEU A 105 -7.04 -0.19 -8.91
CA LEU A 105 -7.56 -0.68 -10.20
C LEU A 105 -8.88 -1.44 -10.03
N LYS A 106 -8.98 -2.33 -9.03
CA LYS A 106 -10.23 -3.02 -8.70
C LYS A 106 -11.33 -2.05 -8.30
N ALA A 107 -11.02 -1.03 -7.51
CA ALA A 107 -11.98 -0.01 -7.13
C ALA A 107 -12.47 0.81 -8.34
N ALA A 108 -11.57 1.21 -9.25
CA ALA A 108 -11.92 1.88 -10.49
C ALA A 108 -12.82 0.99 -11.37
N SER A 109 -12.46 -0.29 -11.52
CA SER A 109 -13.26 -1.26 -12.27
C SER A 109 -14.67 -1.44 -11.71
N ARG A 110 -14.82 -1.56 -10.37
CA ARG A 110 -16.14 -1.64 -9.73
C ARG A 110 -16.98 -0.39 -9.99
N ARG A 111 -16.39 0.80 -9.87
CA ARG A 111 -17.08 2.06 -10.19
C ARG A 111 -17.51 2.12 -11.65
N GLN A 112 -16.69 1.62 -12.58
CA GLN A 112 -17.06 1.58 -13.99
C GLN A 112 -18.25 0.64 -14.23
N MET A 113 -18.33 -0.50 -13.53
CA MET A 113 -19.50 -1.38 -13.61
C MET A 113 -20.77 -0.71 -13.07
N GLU A 114 -20.68 0.07 -12.00
CA GLU A 114 -21.80 0.86 -11.49
C GLU A 114 -22.26 1.90 -12.52
N VAL A 115 -21.33 2.66 -13.11
CA VAL A 115 -21.66 3.65 -14.14
C VAL A 115 -22.27 2.99 -15.37
N ALA A 116 -21.75 1.83 -15.80
CA ALA A 116 -22.32 1.07 -16.91
C ALA A 116 -23.75 0.59 -16.61
N GLY A 117 -24.04 0.18 -15.38
CA GLY A 117 -25.41 -0.15 -14.93
C GLY A 117 -26.34 1.06 -14.99
N ASP A 118 -25.86 2.22 -14.55
CA ASP A 118 -26.63 3.48 -14.60
C ASP A 118 -26.85 3.95 -16.05
N MET A 119 -25.87 3.76 -16.93
CA MET A 119 -26.02 3.98 -18.36
C MET A 119 -27.09 3.08 -18.96
N SER A 120 -27.04 1.78 -18.66
CA SER A 120 -28.00 0.83 -19.18
C SER A 120 -29.42 1.14 -18.73
N THR A 121 -29.63 1.60 -17.50
CA THR A 121 -30.98 1.91 -17.01
C THR A 121 -31.45 3.29 -17.46
N GLY A 122 -30.61 4.33 -17.34
CA GLY A 122 -30.98 5.71 -17.59
C GLY A 122 -31.04 6.13 -19.07
N LEU A 123 -30.23 5.50 -19.94
CA LEU A 123 -30.19 5.86 -21.37
C LEU A 123 -31.13 5.01 -22.23
N LEU A 124 -31.45 3.77 -21.83
CA LEU A 124 -32.36 2.91 -22.59
C LEU A 124 -33.79 3.47 -22.66
N ASP A 125 -34.25 4.11 -21.59
CA ASP A 125 -35.61 4.69 -21.52
C ASP A 125 -35.85 5.80 -22.54
N ASN A 126 -34.79 6.43 -23.05
CA ASN A 126 -34.85 7.54 -24.02
C ASN A 126 -34.43 7.12 -25.43
N PHE A 127 -34.25 5.82 -25.67
CA PHE A 127 -33.87 5.30 -26.97
C PHE A 127 -34.95 5.63 -28.02
N GLY A 128 -34.55 6.28 -29.11
CA GLY A 128 -35.45 6.61 -30.22
C GLY A 128 -36.34 7.84 -30.01
N VAL A 129 -36.20 8.53 -28.88
CA VAL A 129 -36.84 9.84 -28.65
C VAL A 129 -36.11 10.91 -29.46
N GLU A 130 -36.82 11.90 -30.01
CA GLU A 130 -36.15 13.01 -30.69
C GLU A 130 -35.45 13.92 -29.67
N ALA A 131 -34.31 14.52 -30.04
CA ALA A 131 -33.51 15.31 -29.10
C ALA A 131 -34.27 16.49 -28.46
N ARG A 132 -35.28 17.03 -29.16
CA ARG A 132 -36.16 18.10 -28.66
C ARG A 132 -37.18 17.63 -27.61
N ASP A 133 -37.48 16.34 -27.60
CA ASP A 133 -38.49 15.71 -26.74
C ASP A 133 -37.84 14.98 -25.55
N VAL A 134 -36.51 15.00 -25.45
CA VAL A 134 -35.77 14.50 -24.28
C VAL A 134 -36.10 15.38 -23.09
N GLY A 135 -36.72 14.79 -22.07
CA GLY A 135 -37.04 15.49 -20.83
C GLY A 135 -35.79 15.95 -20.09
N GLU A 136 -35.92 17.03 -19.32
CA GLU A 136 -34.85 17.61 -18.49
C GLU A 136 -34.19 16.58 -17.56
N LYS A 137 -35.00 15.65 -17.01
CA LYS A 137 -34.51 14.55 -16.16
C LYS A 137 -33.52 13.63 -16.89
N ALA A 138 -33.82 13.26 -18.13
CA ALA A 138 -32.97 12.41 -18.95
C ALA A 138 -31.67 13.14 -19.34
N SER A 139 -31.77 14.41 -19.72
CA SER A 139 -30.59 15.25 -19.98
C SER A 139 -29.68 15.34 -18.75
N THR A 140 -30.26 15.62 -17.58
CA THR A 140 -29.52 15.73 -16.32
C THR A 140 -28.86 14.41 -15.94
N HIS A 141 -29.54 13.29 -16.17
CA HIS A 141 -28.99 11.97 -15.92
C HIS A 141 -27.79 11.67 -16.83
N ALA A 142 -27.89 11.97 -18.13
CA ALA A 142 -26.78 11.81 -19.07
C ALA A 142 -25.59 12.69 -18.68
N ASP A 143 -25.85 13.95 -18.28
CA ASP A 143 -24.79 14.86 -17.83
C ASP A 143 -24.11 14.34 -16.54
N ASN A 144 -24.86 13.77 -15.60
CA ASN A 144 -24.31 13.15 -14.39
C ASN A 144 -23.43 11.93 -14.70
N ILE A 145 -23.86 11.07 -15.61
CA ILE A 145 -23.04 9.93 -16.07
C ILE A 145 -21.77 10.45 -16.72
N ALA A 146 -21.86 11.40 -17.66
CA ALA A 146 -20.71 11.95 -18.35
C ALA A 146 -19.69 12.58 -17.38
N ASN A 147 -20.16 13.24 -16.32
CA ASN A 147 -19.28 13.79 -15.28
C ASN A 147 -18.60 12.69 -14.46
N ARG A 148 -19.30 11.59 -14.17
CA ARG A 148 -18.72 10.43 -13.48
C ARG A 148 -17.68 9.71 -14.34
N GLU A 149 -17.94 9.53 -15.63
CA GLU A 149 -16.98 8.98 -16.60
C GLU A 149 -15.71 9.85 -16.66
N GLN A 150 -15.85 11.17 -16.74
CA GLN A 150 -14.68 12.06 -16.71
C GLN A 150 -13.87 11.90 -15.41
N ALA A 151 -14.55 11.84 -14.26
CA ALA A 151 -13.89 11.61 -12.98
C ALA A 151 -13.21 10.23 -12.89
N GLN A 152 -13.79 9.19 -13.51
CA GLN A 152 -13.15 7.87 -13.60
C GLN A 152 -11.91 7.90 -14.50
N SER A 153 -11.98 8.58 -15.65
CA SER A 153 -10.82 8.81 -16.52
C SER A 153 -9.66 9.44 -15.75
N ASP A 154 -9.95 10.52 -15.01
CA ASP A 154 -8.93 11.22 -14.22
C ASP A 154 -8.36 10.32 -13.10
N LEU A 155 -9.21 9.50 -12.46
CA LEU A 155 -8.77 8.56 -11.44
C LEU A 155 -7.83 7.50 -12.00
N ILE A 156 -8.15 6.92 -13.17
CA ILE A 156 -7.32 5.92 -13.82
C ILE A 156 -6.00 6.54 -14.29
N TRP A 157 -6.03 7.76 -14.83
CA TRP A 157 -4.82 8.50 -15.21
C TRP A 157 -3.88 8.70 -14.02
N ASN A 158 -4.42 9.06 -12.85
CA ASN A 158 -3.62 9.19 -11.62
C ASN A 158 -3.02 7.83 -11.21
N VAL A 159 -3.78 6.73 -11.29
CA VAL A 159 -3.27 5.38 -10.99
C VAL A 159 -2.12 5.00 -11.94
N GLN A 160 -2.29 5.25 -13.23
CA GLN A 160 -1.27 4.98 -14.24
C GLN A 160 0.00 5.80 -14.01
N SER A 161 -0.15 7.09 -13.72
CA SER A 161 0.96 8.01 -13.46
C SER A 161 1.73 7.61 -12.19
N ASP A 162 1.02 7.23 -11.13
CA ASP A 162 1.63 6.74 -9.89
C ASP A 162 2.37 5.41 -10.12
N LEU A 163 1.78 4.50 -10.89
CA LEU A 163 2.39 3.22 -11.23
C LEU A 163 3.65 3.41 -12.08
N GLU A 164 3.63 4.34 -13.03
CA GLU A 164 4.79 4.67 -13.85
C GLU A 164 5.92 5.28 -12.99
N ALA A 165 5.60 6.25 -12.13
CA ALA A 165 6.55 6.86 -11.22
C ALA A 165 7.14 5.84 -10.22
N TYR A 166 6.36 4.85 -9.81
CA TYR A 166 6.84 3.75 -8.97
C TYR A 166 7.73 2.77 -9.75
N TYR A 167 7.31 2.39 -10.96
CA TYR A 167 8.11 1.53 -11.85
C TYR A 167 9.48 2.14 -12.16
N GLN A 168 9.58 3.46 -12.36
CA GLN A 168 10.87 4.13 -12.59
C GLN A 168 11.87 3.93 -11.44
N ARG A 169 11.39 3.75 -10.21
CA ARG A 169 12.20 3.53 -9.00
C ARG A 169 12.54 2.06 -8.81
N VAL A 170 11.53 1.19 -8.86
CA VAL A 170 11.67 -0.24 -8.49
C VAL A 170 12.11 -1.09 -9.69
N ARG A 171 11.69 -0.73 -10.91
CA ARG A 171 12.03 -1.38 -12.18
C ARG A 171 11.68 -2.88 -12.24
N ASP A 172 10.72 -3.33 -11.45
CA ASP A 172 10.19 -4.69 -11.52
C ASP A 172 9.33 -4.87 -12.78
N GLY A 173 9.62 -5.92 -13.55
CA GLY A 173 8.95 -6.22 -14.83
C GLY A 173 7.44 -6.43 -14.71
N LYS A 174 6.93 -6.86 -13.55
CA LYS A 174 5.48 -7.06 -13.35
C LYS A 174 4.67 -5.76 -13.50
N PHE A 175 5.23 -4.63 -13.10
CA PHE A 175 4.58 -3.32 -13.25
C PHE A 175 4.66 -2.81 -14.68
N LYS A 176 5.75 -3.11 -15.39
CA LYS A 176 5.87 -2.79 -16.82
C LYS A 176 4.80 -3.47 -17.65
N VAL A 177 4.52 -4.75 -17.39
CA VAL A 177 3.45 -5.48 -18.11
C VAL A 177 2.11 -4.76 -17.98
N VAL A 178 1.77 -4.32 -16.76
CA VAL A 178 0.51 -3.59 -16.52
C VAL A 178 0.52 -2.23 -17.20
N LEU A 179 1.63 -1.49 -17.15
CA LEU A 179 1.75 -0.18 -17.83
C LEU A 179 1.62 -0.32 -19.35
N ASP A 180 2.26 -1.32 -19.95
CA ASP A 180 2.20 -1.59 -21.38
C ASP A 180 0.76 -1.97 -21.79
N GLU A 181 0.05 -2.77 -20.98
CA GLU A 181 -1.37 -3.10 -21.20
C GLU A 181 -2.27 -1.86 -21.07
N MET A 182 -2.04 -1.01 -20.08
CA MET A 182 -2.77 0.26 -19.94
C MET A 182 -2.52 1.22 -21.11
N GLU A 183 -1.29 1.25 -21.64
CA GLU A 183 -0.97 2.05 -22.83
C GLU A 183 -1.67 1.50 -24.08
N GLN A 184 -1.67 0.18 -24.26
CA GLN A 184 -2.31 -0.49 -25.39
C GLN A 184 -3.82 -0.32 -25.39
N GLU A 185 -4.49 -0.56 -24.26
CA GLU A 185 -5.95 -0.50 -24.15
C GLU A 185 -6.48 0.93 -24.00
N ASN A 186 -5.60 1.89 -23.62
CA ASN A 186 -5.93 3.30 -23.42
C ASN A 186 -7.25 3.54 -22.65
N PRO A 187 -7.41 2.99 -21.42
CA PRO A 187 -8.65 3.08 -20.67
C PRO A 187 -9.03 4.52 -20.31
N VAL A 188 -8.04 5.41 -20.12
CA VAL A 188 -8.25 6.85 -19.86
C VAL A 188 -8.94 7.51 -21.04
N GLY A 189 -8.40 7.32 -22.25
CA GLY A 189 -8.99 7.87 -23.46
C GLY A 189 -10.36 7.27 -23.74
N GLY A 190 -10.51 5.94 -23.62
CA GLY A 190 -11.77 5.25 -23.85
C GLY A 190 -12.90 5.73 -22.93
N ILE A 191 -12.63 5.86 -21.63
CA ILE A 191 -13.62 6.34 -20.65
C ILE A 191 -13.93 7.83 -20.86
N SER A 192 -12.95 8.67 -21.15
CA SER A 192 -13.21 10.09 -21.47
C SER A 192 -14.09 10.25 -22.72
N GLU A 193 -13.82 9.50 -23.79
CA GLU A 193 -14.64 9.50 -25.00
C GLU A 193 -16.05 8.93 -24.75
N LEU A 194 -16.17 7.91 -23.89
CA LEU A 194 -17.47 7.41 -23.47
C LEU A 194 -18.29 8.50 -22.77
N GLY A 195 -17.69 9.25 -21.85
CA GLY A 195 -18.35 10.38 -21.18
C GLY A 195 -18.82 11.46 -22.16
N LYS A 196 -17.98 11.83 -23.15
CA LYS A 196 -18.37 12.78 -24.22
C LYS A 196 -19.53 12.22 -25.05
N THR A 197 -19.47 10.94 -25.37
CA THR A 197 -20.50 10.25 -26.15
C THR A 197 -21.83 10.25 -25.41
N VAL A 198 -21.86 9.89 -24.12
CA VAL A 198 -23.08 9.92 -23.31
C VAL A 198 -23.67 11.33 -23.24
N ARG A 199 -22.84 12.35 -23.04
CA ARG A 199 -23.30 13.75 -22.97
C ARG A 199 -24.03 14.17 -24.26
N ASN A 200 -23.52 13.74 -25.41
CA ASN A 200 -24.06 14.07 -26.73
C ASN A 200 -25.18 13.12 -27.18
N ASN A 201 -25.21 11.89 -26.66
CA ASN A 201 -26.09 10.82 -27.08
C ASN A 201 -27.24 10.59 -26.09
N ARG A 202 -28.07 11.62 -25.97
CA ARG A 202 -29.21 11.65 -25.03
C ARG A 202 -30.42 10.83 -25.49
N THR A 203 -30.39 10.36 -26.73
CA THR A 203 -31.50 9.67 -27.40
C THR A 203 -31.19 8.22 -27.76
N GLY A 204 -30.07 7.69 -27.25
CA GLY A 204 -29.67 6.30 -27.46
C GLY A 204 -29.32 5.94 -28.90
N ARG A 205 -28.87 6.88 -29.74
CA ARG A 205 -28.41 6.55 -31.10
C ARG A 205 -27.29 5.51 -31.02
N ALA A 206 -27.28 4.52 -31.90
CA ALA A 206 -26.21 3.53 -31.92
C ALA A 206 -24.85 4.24 -32.03
N ILE A 207 -23.95 3.95 -31.08
CA ILE A 207 -22.54 4.33 -31.18
C ILE A 207 -21.97 3.34 -32.19
N ALA A 208 -21.92 3.71 -33.47
CA ALA A 208 -21.20 2.94 -34.46
C ALA A 208 -19.71 3.03 -34.10
N GLY A 209 -19.14 1.90 -33.68
CA GLY A 209 -17.71 1.74 -33.41
C GLY A 209 -16.87 1.80 -34.68
#